data_AF-A0A674CPC2-F1
#
_entry.id   AF-A0A674CPC2-F1
#
_cell.length_a   1.000
_cell.length_b   1.000
_cell.length_c   1.000
_cell.angle_alpha   90.00
_cell.angle_beta   90.00
_cell.angle_gamma   90.00
#
_symmetry.space_group_name_H-M   'P 1'
#
loop_
_entity.id
_entity.type
_entity.pdbx_description
1 polymer ?
#
loop_
_entity_poly.entity_id
_entity_poly.type
_entity_poly.pdbx_seq_one_letter_code
_entity_poly.pdbx_strand_id
1 'polypeptide(L)'
;MIQVEAGVYIGAASDLKDAQDLTSAGITHILTVDSEQPASPAGSFRMKYVYSLDESSTDLLSHLDDCIRFICDACEASKSVLVHCHVGQSRSAAVVTAYLMKCHKMNFGDAYAKLQQLKPDVKMNEGFVDQLALYESLGCEVDVTSPQYKQYRLQKLTEKYPELQNVPKELFAVDPYLSTCSEVVYRCKNKQHKCSSCSPSGVTPSVFPSRRTLFRASSILSHTIGNGPTAFAYKKMSNLPSGDQTQCTSYFTEPVQWMEQALLGVMDGQILCPKCSSKLGSFSWCGEQCSCGRWVTPAFQMHKNRVDEIKHISIATLKS
;
A
#
# COMPACT_ATOMS: atom_id res chain seq x y z
N MET A 1 10.08 29.96 -11.66
CA MET A 1 10.03 29.29 -10.34
C MET A 1 9.49 30.24 -9.28
N ILE A 2 8.85 29.73 -8.22
CA ILE A 2 8.25 30.48 -7.11
C ILE A 2 8.79 29.94 -5.78
N GLN A 3 9.12 30.82 -4.84
CA GLN A 3 9.52 30.43 -3.49
C GLN A 3 8.31 30.02 -2.67
N VAL A 4 8.32 28.80 -2.14
CA VAL A 4 7.26 28.26 -1.26
C VAL A 4 7.55 28.66 0.19
N GLU A 5 8.80 28.51 0.60
CA GLU A 5 9.34 29.02 1.86
C GLU A 5 10.87 29.16 1.78
N ALA A 6 11.51 29.55 2.89
CA ALA A 6 12.96 29.67 2.94
C ALA A 6 13.65 28.36 2.48
N GLY A 7 14.41 28.44 1.39
CA GLY A 7 15.14 27.28 0.83
C GLY A 7 14.32 26.32 -0.04
N VAL A 8 13.00 26.50 -0.20
CA VAL A 8 12.17 25.59 -1.01
C VAL A 8 11.45 26.33 -2.12
N TYR A 9 11.66 25.88 -3.36
CA TYR A 9 11.08 26.47 -4.57
C TYR A 9 10.27 25.43 -5.35
N ILE A 10 9.19 25.88 -5.98
CA ILE A 10 8.40 25.11 -6.95
C ILE A 10 8.56 25.71 -8.35
N GLY A 11 8.64 24.87 -9.37
CA GLY A 11 8.82 25.35 -10.74
C GLY A 11 8.38 24.40 -11.85
N ALA A 12 8.70 24.80 -13.07
CA ALA A 12 8.47 24.11 -14.33
C ALA A 12 9.80 23.71 -14.99
N ALA A 13 9.76 22.85 -16.00
CA ALA A 13 10.96 22.41 -16.73
C ALA A 13 11.67 23.58 -17.44
N SER A 14 10.94 24.63 -17.80
CA SER A 14 11.51 25.86 -18.36
C SER A 14 12.47 26.57 -17.39
N ASP A 15 12.27 26.44 -16.08
CA ASP A 15 13.10 27.10 -15.06
C ASP A 15 14.54 26.53 -15.05
N LEU A 16 14.75 25.33 -15.60
CA LEU A 16 16.07 24.73 -15.71
C LEU A 16 16.96 25.35 -16.80
N LYS A 17 16.36 26.13 -17.71
CA LYS A 17 17.10 26.75 -18.83
C LYS A 17 17.89 27.97 -18.39
N ASP A 18 17.52 28.59 -17.27
CA ASP A 18 18.18 29.77 -16.74
C ASP A 18 19.05 29.44 -15.52
N ALA A 19 20.30 29.09 -15.79
CA ALA A 19 21.26 28.77 -14.73
C ALA A 19 21.61 29.98 -13.84
N GLN A 20 21.46 31.20 -14.34
CA GLN A 20 21.73 32.41 -13.56
C GLN A 20 20.64 32.63 -12.52
N ASP A 21 19.38 32.43 -12.89
CA ASP A 21 18.25 32.50 -11.96
C ASP A 21 18.37 31.44 -10.85
N LEU A 22 18.71 30.19 -11.22
CA LEU A 22 18.95 29.12 -10.24
C LEU A 22 20.05 29.50 -9.25
N THR A 23 21.18 30.00 -9.75
CA THR A 23 22.32 30.40 -8.92
C THR A 23 21.99 31.60 -8.03
N SER A 24 21.27 32.58 -8.57
CA SER A 24 20.86 33.79 -7.84
C SER A 24 19.87 33.49 -6.72
N ALA A 25 19.03 32.46 -6.88
CA ALA A 25 18.15 31.94 -5.84
C ALA A 25 18.87 30.99 -4.85
N GLY A 26 20.19 30.77 -5.00
CA GLY A 26 20.97 29.89 -4.15
C GLY A 26 20.61 28.40 -4.29
N ILE A 27 19.97 28.02 -5.41
CA ILE A 27 19.56 26.64 -5.65
C ILE A 27 20.81 25.78 -5.88
N THR A 28 20.89 24.69 -5.12
CA THR A 28 21.96 23.69 -5.24
C THR A 28 21.42 22.27 -5.42
N HIS A 29 20.12 22.08 -5.16
CA HIS A 29 19.43 20.81 -5.27
C HIS A 29 18.26 20.93 -6.25
N ILE A 30 18.09 19.93 -7.12
CA ILE A 30 16.99 19.88 -8.08
C ILE A 30 16.30 18.53 -7.94
N LEU A 31 15.02 18.57 -7.58
CA LEU A 31 14.13 17.41 -7.57
C LEU A 31 13.20 17.50 -8.78
N THR A 32 13.43 16.61 -9.75
CA THR A 32 12.60 16.50 -10.94
C THR A 32 11.59 15.38 -10.76
N VAL A 33 10.29 15.70 -10.92
CA VAL A 33 9.18 14.76 -10.89
C VAL A 33 8.46 14.83 -12.23
N ASP A 34 8.92 14.05 -13.21
CA ASP A 34 8.50 14.21 -14.61
C ASP A 34 8.59 12.90 -15.41
N SER A 35 8.02 12.88 -16.61
CA SER A 35 8.05 11.73 -17.52
C SER A 35 9.39 11.57 -18.23
N GLU A 36 10.19 12.63 -18.26
CA GLU A 36 11.50 12.65 -18.88
C GLU A 36 12.53 13.23 -17.91
N GLN A 37 13.73 12.64 -17.90
CA GLN A 37 14.84 13.20 -17.15
C GLN A 37 15.44 14.36 -17.96
N PRO A 38 15.47 15.59 -17.42
CA PRO A 38 16.01 16.73 -18.14
C PRO A 38 17.53 16.64 -18.26
N ALA A 39 18.09 17.31 -19.27
CA ALA A 39 19.51 17.56 -19.33
C ALA A 39 19.95 18.35 -18.09
N SER A 40 21.17 18.07 -17.61
CA SER A 40 21.73 18.79 -16.47
C SER A 40 21.89 20.27 -16.82
N PRO A 41 21.34 21.20 -16.02
CA PRO A 41 21.58 22.62 -16.21
C PRO A 41 23.08 22.94 -16.11
N ALA A 42 23.50 24.05 -16.71
CA ALA A 42 24.87 24.53 -16.56
C ALA A 42 25.15 24.88 -15.09
N GLY A 43 26.15 24.22 -14.48
CA GLY A 43 26.50 24.40 -13.06
C GLY A 43 26.64 23.07 -12.33
N SER A 44 26.88 23.14 -11.01
CA SER A 44 27.02 21.96 -10.15
C SER A 44 25.80 21.83 -9.23
N PHE A 45 24.84 21.01 -9.65
CA PHE A 45 23.62 20.74 -8.88
C PHE A 45 23.57 19.28 -8.43
N ARG A 46 23.12 19.03 -7.20
CA ARG A 46 22.73 17.68 -6.78
C ARG A 46 21.31 17.42 -7.29
N MET A 47 21.14 16.39 -8.11
CA MET A 47 19.85 16.12 -8.75
C MET A 47 19.26 14.80 -8.27
N LYS A 48 17.94 14.76 -8.12
CA LYS A 48 17.15 13.54 -7.94
C LYS A 48 16.04 13.55 -8.98
N TYR A 49 15.88 12.43 -9.68
CA TYR A 49 14.83 12.23 -10.67
C TYR A 49 13.85 11.16 -10.19
N VAL A 50 12.56 11.47 -10.31
CA VAL A 50 11.45 10.54 -10.07
C VAL A 50 10.58 10.52 -11.32
N TYR A 51 10.53 9.36 -11.98
CA TYR A 51 9.66 9.16 -13.12
C TYR A 51 8.20 9.23 -12.67
N SER A 52 7.42 10.14 -13.27
CA SER A 52 6.00 10.31 -12.96
C SER A 52 5.25 10.94 -14.14
N LEU A 53 4.21 10.26 -14.61
CA LEU A 53 3.23 10.83 -15.53
C LEU A 53 2.23 11.70 -14.76
N ASP A 54 1.62 12.69 -15.41
CA ASP A 54 0.57 13.51 -14.80
C ASP A 54 -0.81 12.88 -14.97
N GLU A 55 -0.94 11.64 -14.49
CA GLU A 55 -2.15 10.83 -14.64
C GLU A 55 -2.63 10.37 -13.27
N SER A 56 -3.95 10.25 -13.09
CA SER A 56 -4.54 9.81 -11.82
C SER A 56 -4.17 8.36 -11.45
N SER A 57 -3.78 7.55 -12.43
CA SER A 57 -3.29 6.18 -12.26
C SER A 57 -1.86 6.13 -11.69
N THR A 58 -1.06 7.20 -11.82
CA THR A 58 0.36 7.18 -11.45
C THR A 58 0.56 7.09 -9.94
N ASP A 59 1.37 6.12 -9.49
CA ASP A 59 1.79 5.98 -8.09
C ASP A 59 2.91 6.98 -7.75
N LEU A 60 2.54 8.11 -7.16
CA LEU A 60 3.47 9.09 -6.59
C LEU A 60 3.65 8.89 -5.08
N LEU A 61 2.63 8.35 -4.40
CA LEU A 61 2.62 8.08 -2.96
C LEU A 61 3.85 7.28 -2.52
N SER A 62 4.19 6.21 -3.24
CA SER A 62 5.35 5.36 -2.95
C SER A 62 6.71 6.07 -3.01
N HIS A 63 6.76 7.28 -3.57
CA HIS A 63 7.99 8.08 -3.70
C HIS A 63 8.04 9.29 -2.75
N LEU A 64 6.93 9.63 -2.06
CA LEU A 64 6.82 10.88 -1.31
C LEU A 64 7.88 10.99 -0.20
N ASP A 65 8.09 9.96 0.61
CA ASP A 65 9.07 10.00 1.70
C ASP A 65 10.49 10.24 1.19
N ASP A 66 10.86 9.60 0.08
CA ASP A 66 12.16 9.76 -0.56
C ASP A 66 12.34 11.15 -1.19
N CYS A 67 11.28 11.72 -1.75
CA CYS A 67 11.25 13.09 -2.25
C CYS A 67 11.41 14.10 -1.12
N ILE A 68 10.64 13.93 -0.05
CA ILE A 68 10.65 14.82 1.11
C ILE A 68 12.00 14.77 1.82
N ARG A 69 12.58 13.58 2.00
CA ARG A 69 13.93 13.42 2.53
C ARG A 69 14.96 14.21 1.72
N PHE A 70 14.90 14.16 0.39
CA PHE A 70 15.79 14.95 -0.46
C PHE A 70 15.63 16.47 -0.27
N ILE A 71 14.40 16.94 -0.04
CA ILE A 71 14.11 18.35 0.26
C ILE A 71 14.67 18.71 1.64
N CYS A 72 14.37 17.90 2.67
CA CYS A 72 14.84 18.10 4.04
C CYS A 72 16.38 18.11 4.14
N ASP A 73 17.06 17.15 3.50
CA ASP A 73 18.53 17.09 3.46
C ASP A 73 19.14 18.40 2.91
N ALA A 74 18.48 19.04 1.93
CA ALA A 74 18.91 20.33 1.40
C ALA A 74 18.68 21.46 2.41
N CYS A 75 17.47 21.54 2.98
CA CYS A 75 17.10 22.55 3.97
C CYS A 75 17.98 22.49 5.23
N GLU A 76 18.25 21.30 5.78
CA GLU A 76 19.12 21.08 6.93
C GLU A 76 20.56 21.52 6.66
N ALA A 77 21.03 21.36 5.42
CA ALA A 77 22.32 21.85 4.98
C ALA A 77 22.32 23.37 4.67
N SER A 78 21.25 24.10 5.01
CA SER A 78 21.04 25.53 4.69
C SER A 78 21.19 25.83 3.20
N LYS A 79 20.72 24.90 2.36
CA LYS A 79 20.75 24.97 0.91
C LYS A 79 19.34 25.10 0.33
N SER A 80 19.23 25.70 -0.86
CA SER A 80 17.96 25.78 -1.56
C SER A 80 17.74 24.62 -2.52
N VAL A 81 16.49 24.16 -2.61
CA VAL A 81 16.02 23.11 -3.51
C VAL A 81 14.91 23.61 -4.42
N LEU A 82 14.99 23.25 -5.71
CA LEU A 82 13.91 23.40 -6.68
C LEU A 82 13.21 22.06 -6.88
N VAL A 83 11.90 22.02 -6.62
CA VAL A 83 11.02 20.91 -6.97
C VAL A 83 10.25 21.28 -8.22
N HIS A 84 10.44 20.56 -9.32
CA HIS A 84 9.76 20.89 -10.57
C HIS A 84 9.22 19.66 -11.30
N CYS A 85 8.25 19.92 -12.17
CA CYS A 85 7.76 18.99 -13.18
C CYS A 85 7.70 19.72 -14.52
N HIS A 86 6.86 19.27 -15.46
CA HIS A 86 6.80 19.87 -16.79
C HIS A 86 6.34 21.34 -16.74
N VAL A 87 5.16 21.60 -16.17
CA VAL A 87 4.53 22.95 -16.07
C VAL A 87 4.46 23.51 -14.65
N GLY A 88 4.81 22.72 -13.64
CA GLY A 88 4.83 23.17 -12.24
C GLY A 88 3.47 23.26 -11.55
N GLN A 89 2.45 22.53 -12.00
CA GLN A 89 1.07 22.66 -11.50
C GLN A 89 0.53 21.44 -10.74
N SER A 90 0.96 20.23 -11.10
CA SER A 90 0.38 18.98 -10.56
C SER A 90 1.42 18.11 -9.85
N ARG A 91 2.30 17.41 -10.59
CA ARG A 91 3.33 16.51 -10.00
C ARG A 91 4.24 17.17 -8.95
N SER A 92 4.87 18.30 -9.27
CA SER A 92 5.71 19.02 -8.30
C SER A 92 4.88 19.62 -7.18
N ALA A 93 3.66 20.09 -7.47
CA ALA A 93 2.74 20.61 -6.47
C ALA A 93 2.33 19.54 -5.46
N ALA A 94 2.12 18.29 -5.89
CA ALA A 94 1.81 17.16 -5.02
C ALA A 94 2.97 16.86 -4.06
N VAL A 95 4.21 16.84 -4.56
CA VAL A 95 5.40 16.64 -3.72
C VAL A 95 5.60 17.78 -2.73
N VAL A 96 5.45 19.03 -3.17
CA VAL A 96 5.57 20.21 -2.28
C VAL A 96 4.46 20.21 -1.23
N THR A 97 3.23 19.84 -1.60
CA THR A 97 2.13 19.69 -0.65
C THR A 97 2.42 18.61 0.38
N ALA A 98 2.92 17.44 -0.04
CA ALA A 98 3.34 16.37 0.87
C ALA A 98 4.46 16.80 1.83
N TYR A 99 5.42 17.58 1.34
CA TYR A 99 6.48 18.18 2.14
C TYR A 99 5.89 19.13 3.21
N LEU A 100 4.96 20.00 2.83
CA LEU A 100 4.28 20.90 3.77
C LEU A 100 3.50 20.10 4.83
N MET A 101 2.77 19.07 4.43
CA MET A 101 2.05 18.19 5.35
C MET A 101 2.99 17.53 6.36
N LYS A 102 4.07 16.91 5.90
CA LYS A 102 5.02 16.18 6.76
C LYS A 102 5.83 17.11 7.67
N CYS A 103 6.44 18.15 7.11
CA CYS A 103 7.41 18.98 7.83
C CYS A 103 6.74 20.04 8.70
N HIS A 104 5.56 20.52 8.30
CA HIS A 104 4.81 21.54 9.05
C HIS A 104 3.58 20.99 9.77
N LYS A 105 3.38 19.67 9.75
CA LYS A 105 2.23 18.98 10.38
C LYS A 105 0.88 19.57 9.96
N MET A 106 0.78 19.95 8.68
CA MET A 106 -0.45 20.47 8.10
C MET A 106 -1.31 19.31 7.60
N ASN A 107 -2.62 19.45 7.75
CA ASN A 107 -3.54 18.58 7.02
C ASN A 107 -3.46 18.87 5.51
N PHE A 108 -3.96 17.96 4.68
CA PHE A 108 -3.94 18.09 3.23
C PHE A 108 -4.56 19.41 2.74
N GLY A 109 -5.73 19.76 3.27
CA GLY A 109 -6.48 20.95 2.86
C GLY A 109 -5.71 22.25 3.10
N ASP A 110 -5.12 22.39 4.29
CA ASP A 110 -4.34 23.56 4.68
C ASP A 110 -3.04 23.68 3.88
N ALA A 111 -2.32 22.57 3.70
CA ALA A 111 -1.10 22.52 2.92
C ALA A 111 -1.34 22.89 1.45
N TYR A 112 -2.40 22.35 0.86
CA TYR A 112 -2.76 22.62 -0.53
C TYR A 112 -3.23 24.06 -0.72
N ALA A 113 -4.07 24.58 0.19
CA ALA A 113 -4.54 25.96 0.16
C ALA A 113 -3.37 26.95 0.29
N LYS A 114 -2.40 26.69 1.18
CA LYS A 114 -1.18 27.51 1.33
C LYS A 114 -0.40 27.56 0.02
N LEU A 115 -0.24 26.42 -0.66
CA LEU A 115 0.47 26.38 -1.95
C LEU A 115 -0.30 27.15 -3.04
N GLN A 116 -1.63 27.01 -3.10
CA GLN A 116 -2.47 27.73 -4.07
C GLN A 116 -2.47 29.24 -3.85
N GLN A 117 -2.35 29.72 -2.60
CA GLN A 117 -2.20 31.15 -2.32
C GLN A 117 -0.91 31.73 -2.92
N LEU A 118 0.18 30.96 -2.92
CA LEU A 118 1.46 31.35 -3.49
C LEU A 118 1.51 31.17 -5.01
N LYS A 119 0.82 30.14 -5.53
CA LYS A 119 0.79 29.78 -6.94
C LYS A 119 -0.64 29.42 -7.38
N PRO A 120 -1.47 30.41 -7.76
CA PRO A 120 -2.90 30.20 -8.03
C PRO A 120 -3.24 29.25 -9.20
N ASP A 121 -2.30 29.00 -10.11
CA ASP A 121 -2.47 28.07 -11.23
C ASP A 121 -2.15 26.61 -10.86
N VAL A 122 -1.81 26.32 -9.60
CA VAL A 122 -1.68 24.95 -9.10
C VAL A 122 -3.03 24.23 -9.17
N LYS A 123 -3.01 23.10 -9.87
CA LYS A 123 -4.15 22.21 -10.05
C LYS A 123 -3.64 20.78 -10.20
N MET A 124 -3.62 20.05 -9.09
CA MET A 124 -3.26 18.63 -9.10
C MET A 124 -4.35 17.79 -9.74
N ASN A 125 -3.98 16.67 -10.34
CA ASN A 125 -4.95 15.67 -10.76
C ASN A 125 -5.58 14.96 -9.54
N GLU A 126 -6.77 14.39 -9.74
CA GLU A 126 -7.56 13.76 -8.68
C GLU A 126 -6.83 12.59 -8.02
N GLY A 127 -6.05 11.81 -8.77
CA GLY A 127 -5.31 10.69 -8.21
C GLY A 127 -4.20 11.12 -7.25
N PHE A 128 -3.58 12.27 -7.45
CA PHE A 128 -2.62 12.83 -6.49
C PHE A 128 -3.32 13.42 -5.26
N VAL A 129 -4.50 14.00 -5.42
CA VAL A 129 -5.34 14.42 -4.29
C VAL A 129 -5.68 13.23 -3.39
N ASP A 130 -6.17 12.14 -3.97
CA ASP A 130 -6.49 10.90 -3.24
C ASP A 130 -5.26 10.30 -2.55
N GLN A 131 -4.11 10.33 -3.22
CA GLN A 131 -2.84 9.85 -2.65
C GLN A 131 -2.38 10.69 -1.46
N LEU A 132 -2.55 12.01 -1.50
CA LEU A 132 -2.22 12.89 -0.36
C LEU A 132 -3.20 12.71 0.80
N ALA A 133 -4.49 12.49 0.53
CA ALA A 133 -5.46 12.13 1.57
C ALA A 133 -5.10 10.79 2.24
N LEU A 134 -4.68 9.80 1.45
CA LEU A 134 -4.16 8.53 1.99
C LEU A 134 -2.88 8.76 2.80
N TYR A 135 -1.95 9.57 2.29
CA TYR A 135 -0.70 9.91 2.98
C TYR A 135 -0.96 10.55 4.35
N GLU A 136 -1.91 11.48 4.43
CA GLU A 136 -2.39 12.05 5.69
C GLU A 136 -2.91 10.98 6.65
N SER A 137 -3.78 10.08 6.16
CA SER A 137 -4.34 8.99 6.98
C SER A 137 -3.29 7.98 7.47
N LEU A 138 -2.16 7.90 6.78
CA LEU A 138 -0.98 7.12 7.17
C LEU A 138 -0.06 7.89 8.13
N GLY A 139 -0.42 9.10 8.54
CA GLY A 139 0.40 9.92 9.44
C GLY A 139 1.53 10.66 8.73
N CYS A 140 1.39 10.93 7.43
CA CYS A 140 2.42 11.53 6.57
C CYS A 140 3.72 10.70 6.53
N GLU A 141 3.57 9.38 6.49
CA GLU A 141 4.66 8.42 6.34
C GLU A 141 4.18 7.21 5.54
N VAL A 142 5.01 6.71 4.62
CA VAL A 142 4.72 5.53 3.81
C VAL A 142 5.18 4.28 4.57
N ASP A 143 4.38 3.85 5.54
CA ASP A 143 4.58 2.56 6.20
C ASP A 143 4.14 1.43 5.26
N VAL A 144 5.12 0.73 4.66
CA VAL A 144 4.88 -0.41 3.77
C VAL A 144 4.21 -1.60 4.44
N THR A 145 4.19 -1.63 5.78
CA THR A 145 3.52 -2.67 6.57
C THR A 145 2.05 -2.35 6.85
N SER A 146 1.64 -1.09 6.67
CA SER A 146 0.27 -0.63 6.88
C SER A 146 -0.73 -1.38 5.99
N PRO A 147 -1.83 -1.91 6.55
CA PRO A 147 -2.91 -2.51 5.78
C PRO A 147 -3.48 -1.58 4.70
N GLN A 148 -3.61 -0.28 4.99
CA GLN A 148 -4.12 0.71 4.05
C GLN A 148 -3.16 0.89 2.88
N TYR A 149 -1.86 0.98 3.14
CA TYR A 149 -0.86 1.13 2.08
C TYR A 149 -0.75 -0.14 1.22
N LYS A 150 -0.79 -1.33 1.83
CA LYS A 150 -0.85 -2.59 1.10
C LYS A 150 -2.07 -2.66 0.17
N GLN A 151 -3.24 -2.27 0.68
CA GLN A 151 -4.46 -2.21 -0.14
C GLN A 151 -4.29 -1.24 -1.33
N TYR A 152 -3.76 -0.04 -1.09
CA TYR A 152 -3.45 0.93 -2.14
C TYR A 152 -2.50 0.36 -3.21
N ARG A 153 -1.40 -0.28 -2.78
CA ARG A 153 -0.43 -0.89 -3.68
C ARG A 153 -1.04 -1.98 -4.55
N LEU A 154 -1.96 -2.77 -4.00
CA LEU A 154 -2.68 -3.79 -4.76
C LEU A 154 -3.66 -3.19 -5.77
N GLN A 155 -4.30 -2.05 -5.47
CA GLN A 155 -5.13 -1.34 -6.45
C GLN A 155 -4.28 -0.80 -7.62
N LYS A 156 -3.13 -0.17 -7.30
CA LYS A 156 -2.19 0.33 -8.32
C LYS A 156 -1.62 -0.78 -9.20
N LEU A 157 -1.50 -1.99 -8.65
CA LEU A 157 -1.11 -3.19 -9.42
C LEU A 157 -2.15 -3.54 -10.48
N THR A 158 -3.44 -3.58 -10.12
CA THR A 158 -4.52 -3.89 -11.07
C THR A 158 -4.60 -2.85 -12.19
N GLU A 159 -4.33 -1.58 -11.90
CA GLU A 159 -4.24 -0.52 -12.91
C GLU A 159 -3.06 -0.73 -13.87
N LYS A 160 -1.90 -1.14 -13.33
CA LYS A 160 -0.67 -1.33 -14.11
C LYS A 160 -0.63 -2.62 -14.93
N TYR A 161 -1.28 -3.68 -14.45
CA TYR A 161 -1.28 -5.00 -15.10
C TYR A 161 -2.71 -5.51 -15.32
N PRO A 162 -3.49 -4.95 -16.26
CA PRO A 162 -4.90 -5.30 -16.45
C PRO A 162 -5.13 -6.78 -16.80
N GLU A 163 -4.20 -7.40 -17.52
CA GLU A 163 -4.29 -8.83 -17.89
C GLU A 163 -3.80 -9.77 -16.80
N LEU A 164 -3.10 -9.25 -15.78
CA LEU A 164 -2.59 -10.01 -14.64
C LEU A 164 -1.73 -11.24 -15.00
N GLN A 165 -1.16 -11.31 -16.21
CA GLN A 165 -0.33 -12.45 -16.64
C GLN A 165 1.09 -12.38 -16.09
N ASN A 166 1.63 -11.17 -15.93
CA ASN A 166 3.04 -10.92 -15.59
C ASN A 166 3.17 -10.07 -14.32
N VAL A 167 2.39 -10.39 -13.28
CA VAL A 167 2.47 -9.69 -11.99
C VAL A 167 3.78 -10.07 -11.28
N PRO A 168 4.63 -9.11 -10.89
CA PRO A 168 5.88 -9.38 -10.16
C PRO A 168 5.66 -10.17 -8.85
N LYS A 169 6.47 -11.21 -8.62
CA LYS A 169 6.35 -12.08 -7.44
C LYS A 169 6.62 -11.38 -6.12
N GLU A 170 7.42 -10.31 -6.15
CA GLU A 170 7.77 -9.49 -4.99
C GLU A 170 6.56 -8.73 -4.43
N LEU A 171 5.46 -8.68 -5.18
CA LEU A 171 4.19 -8.07 -4.75
C LEU A 171 3.35 -9.02 -3.89
N PHE A 172 3.71 -10.30 -3.81
CA PHE A 172 3.02 -11.27 -2.97
C PHE A 172 3.76 -11.43 -1.65
N ALA A 173 3.00 -11.53 -0.56
CA ALA A 173 3.55 -11.88 0.75
C ALA A 173 4.26 -13.24 0.67
N VAL A 174 5.39 -13.32 1.36
CA VAL A 174 6.21 -14.54 1.42
C VAL A 174 5.38 -15.71 1.94
N ASP A 175 5.53 -16.89 1.30
CA ASP A 175 4.89 -18.12 1.78
C ASP A 175 5.36 -18.45 3.21
N PRO A 176 4.47 -18.37 4.22
CA PRO A 176 4.85 -18.67 5.61
C PRO A 176 5.09 -20.16 5.85
N TYR A 177 4.84 -21.03 4.87
CA TYR A 177 5.26 -22.43 4.95
C TYR A 177 6.77 -22.60 4.71
N LEU A 178 7.40 -21.69 3.96
CA LEU A 178 8.82 -21.74 3.59
C LEU A 178 9.72 -21.00 4.58
N SER A 179 9.14 -20.31 5.56
CA SER A 179 9.86 -19.44 6.48
C SER A 179 9.30 -19.53 7.90
N THR A 180 10.18 -19.64 8.89
CA THR A 180 9.78 -19.58 10.30
C THR A 180 9.60 -18.13 10.73
N CYS A 181 8.54 -17.84 11.46
CA CYS A 181 8.26 -16.51 12.01
C CYS A 181 7.66 -16.66 13.41
N SER A 182 7.95 -15.72 14.31
CA SER A 182 7.35 -15.65 15.66
C SER A 182 5.94 -15.04 15.66
N GLU A 183 5.48 -14.58 14.50
CA GLU A 183 4.19 -13.95 14.32
C GLU A 183 3.02 -14.94 14.41
N VAL A 184 1.83 -14.43 14.72
CA VAL A 184 0.59 -15.19 14.58
C VAL A 184 0.43 -15.65 13.13
N VAL A 185 0.14 -16.95 12.95
CA VAL A 185 -0.04 -17.57 11.65
C VAL A 185 -1.40 -18.25 11.53
N TYR A 186 -1.93 -18.28 10.32
CA TYR A 186 -3.21 -18.91 10.01
C TYR A 186 -2.97 -20.21 9.25
N ARG A 187 -3.54 -21.31 9.75
CA ARG A 187 -3.37 -22.65 9.16
C ARG A 187 -4.69 -23.19 8.65
N CYS A 188 -4.64 -23.98 7.58
CA CYS A 188 -5.82 -24.68 7.06
C CYS A 188 -6.41 -25.59 8.15
N LYS A 189 -7.73 -25.51 8.40
CA LYS A 189 -8.41 -26.38 9.38
C LYS A 189 -8.48 -27.84 8.94
N ASN A 190 -8.47 -28.08 7.63
CA ASN A 190 -8.60 -29.43 7.10
C ASN A 190 -7.37 -30.27 7.46
N LYS A 191 -7.61 -31.34 8.23
CA LYS A 191 -6.59 -32.30 8.67
C LYS A 191 -6.39 -33.43 7.67
N GLN A 192 -7.18 -33.49 6.59
CA GLN A 192 -7.11 -34.57 5.62
C GLN A 192 -5.88 -34.44 4.72
N HIS A 193 -4.77 -35.02 5.16
CA HIS A 193 -3.82 -35.70 4.29
C HIS A 193 -3.81 -37.16 4.71
N LYS A 194 -4.55 -38.00 3.98
CA LYS A 194 -4.19 -39.41 3.90
C LYS A 194 -3.10 -39.50 2.84
N CYS A 195 -1.83 -39.43 3.26
CA CYS A 195 -0.75 -39.85 2.37
C CYS A 195 -0.93 -41.35 2.12
N SER A 196 -1.48 -41.74 0.97
CA SER A 196 -1.67 -43.15 0.59
C SER A 196 -0.35 -43.87 0.26
N SER A 197 0.76 -43.14 0.11
CA SER A 197 2.11 -43.68 -0.10
C SER A 197 2.95 -43.79 1.18
N CYS A 198 2.43 -43.30 2.32
CA CYS A 198 3.12 -43.35 3.61
C CYS A 198 2.53 -44.47 4.48
N SER A 199 2.74 -45.72 4.11
CA SER A 199 2.44 -46.87 4.99
C SER A 199 3.42 -46.91 6.17
N PRO A 200 2.96 -47.16 7.41
CA PRO A 200 3.82 -47.14 8.59
C PRO A 200 4.60 -48.45 8.68
N SER A 201 5.81 -48.47 8.15
CA SER A 201 6.85 -49.38 8.65
C SER A 201 7.77 -48.57 9.57
N GLY A 202 7.44 -48.55 10.87
CA GLY A 202 8.43 -48.35 11.93
C GLY A 202 8.98 -46.93 12.17
N VAL A 203 8.14 -45.89 12.24
CA VAL A 203 8.59 -44.58 12.76
C VAL A 203 7.67 -44.08 13.87
N THR A 204 8.29 -43.62 14.95
CA THR A 204 7.70 -43.08 16.18
C THR A 204 6.60 -42.02 15.94
N PRO A 205 5.55 -41.96 16.76
CA PRO A 205 4.47 -40.98 16.63
C PRO A 205 4.90 -39.63 17.21
N SER A 206 5.57 -38.78 16.43
CA SER A 206 5.86 -37.39 16.89
C SER A 206 5.81 -36.30 15.82
N VAL A 207 5.45 -36.60 14.57
CA VAL A 207 5.21 -35.53 13.57
C VAL A 207 3.96 -35.87 12.75
N PHE A 208 2.79 -35.48 13.25
CA PHE A 208 1.60 -35.36 12.40
C PHE A 208 1.95 -34.51 11.17
N PRO A 209 1.46 -34.80 9.96
CA PRO A 209 1.73 -33.94 8.81
C PRO A 209 1.12 -32.56 9.08
N SER A 210 1.94 -31.62 9.50
CA SER A 210 1.54 -30.31 10.02
C SER A 210 0.56 -29.62 9.07
N ARG A 211 -0.56 -29.13 9.60
CA ARG A 211 -1.56 -28.39 8.81
C ARG A 211 -0.86 -27.27 8.04
N ARG A 212 -1.23 -27.08 6.77
CA ARG A 212 -0.60 -26.07 5.89
C ARG A 212 -0.79 -24.68 6.49
N THR A 213 0.32 -23.97 6.73
CA THR A 213 0.31 -22.53 7.03
C THR A 213 0.00 -21.77 5.75
N LEU A 214 -0.92 -20.81 5.84
CA LEU A 214 -1.51 -20.11 4.70
C LEU A 214 -1.07 -18.65 4.66
N PHE A 215 -1.20 -17.91 5.75
CA PHE A 215 -0.82 -16.49 5.79
C PHE A 215 -0.46 -16.07 7.22
N ARG A 216 0.18 -14.91 7.34
CA ARG A 216 0.55 -14.29 8.62
C ARG A 216 -0.46 -13.22 9.01
N ALA A 217 -0.46 -12.79 10.28
CA ALA A 217 -1.33 -11.69 10.71
C ALA A 217 -1.04 -10.38 9.95
N SER A 218 0.21 -10.13 9.57
CA SER A 218 0.69 -8.99 8.80
C SER A 218 0.12 -8.97 7.39
N SER A 219 -0.32 -10.13 6.89
CA SER A 219 -0.97 -10.24 5.59
C SER A 219 -2.43 -9.80 5.62
N ILE A 220 -3.03 -9.59 6.80
CA ILE A 220 -4.45 -9.22 6.91
C ILE A 220 -4.63 -7.74 6.56
N LEU A 221 -5.53 -7.48 5.60
CA LEU A 221 -5.95 -6.15 5.19
C LEU A 221 -7.25 -5.81 5.93
N SER A 222 -7.13 -5.10 7.04
CA SER A 222 -8.28 -4.66 7.83
C SER A 222 -9.07 -3.58 7.07
N HIS A 223 -10.38 -3.56 7.30
CA HIS A 223 -11.27 -2.55 6.74
C HIS A 223 -12.26 -2.06 7.80
N THR A 224 -12.73 -0.83 7.64
CA THR A 224 -13.81 -0.28 8.47
C THR A 224 -15.11 -1.00 8.17
N ILE A 225 -15.90 -1.28 9.22
CA ILE A 225 -17.20 -1.93 9.09
C ILE A 225 -18.07 -1.11 8.13
N GLY A 226 -18.64 -1.79 7.13
CA GLY A 226 -19.54 -1.15 6.18
C GLY A 226 -20.90 -0.88 6.80
N ASN A 227 -21.69 0.00 6.16
CA ASN A 227 -23.04 0.31 6.63
C ASN A 227 -24.07 -0.81 6.35
N GLY A 228 -23.63 -1.99 5.88
CA GLY A 228 -24.51 -3.05 5.39
C GLY A 228 -25.34 -2.62 4.17
N PRO A 229 -25.77 -3.53 3.28
CA PRO A 229 -26.87 -3.19 2.38
C PRO A 229 -28.16 -3.17 3.20
N THR A 230 -28.92 -2.08 3.15
CA THR A 230 -30.29 -2.00 3.70
C THR A 230 -31.17 -3.15 3.21
N ALA A 231 -30.88 -3.67 2.01
CA ALA A 231 -31.55 -4.81 1.39
C ALA A 231 -31.43 -6.15 2.14
N PHE A 232 -30.52 -6.31 3.12
CA PHE A 232 -30.44 -7.52 3.97
C PHE A 232 -30.93 -7.28 5.41
N ALA A 233 -31.44 -6.07 5.72
CA ALA A 233 -31.97 -5.74 7.04
C ALA A 233 -33.25 -6.54 7.38
N TYR A 234 -33.98 -7.06 6.37
CA TYR A 234 -35.23 -7.79 6.59
C TYR A 234 -35.08 -9.16 7.28
N LYS A 235 -33.84 -9.65 7.49
CA LYS A 235 -33.58 -10.85 8.33
C LYS A 235 -33.13 -10.54 9.76
N LYS A 236 -32.97 -9.26 10.13
CA LYS A 236 -32.51 -8.86 11.46
C LYS A 236 -33.66 -8.35 12.32
N MET A 237 -34.72 -9.16 12.45
CA MET A 237 -35.76 -8.93 13.46
C MET A 237 -35.54 -9.87 14.64
N SER A 238 -34.60 -9.51 15.51
CA SER A 238 -34.63 -9.91 16.91
C SER A 238 -33.77 -8.93 17.71
N ASN A 239 -34.44 -8.16 18.56
CA ASN A 239 -33.89 -7.19 19.51
C ASN A 239 -32.52 -7.58 20.07
N LEU A 240 -31.49 -6.81 19.76
CA LEU A 240 -30.23 -6.79 20.50
C LEU A 240 -29.85 -5.32 20.76
N PRO A 241 -29.37 -4.98 21.98
CA PRO A 241 -29.06 -3.62 22.34
C PRO A 241 -27.84 -3.13 21.54
N SER A 242 -27.80 -1.82 21.32
CA SER A 242 -26.66 -1.07 20.82
C SER A 242 -25.37 -1.45 21.57
N GLY A 243 -24.44 -2.14 20.91
CA GLY A 243 -23.15 -2.46 21.52
C GLY A 243 -22.28 -3.53 20.85
N ASP A 244 -22.81 -4.41 20.00
CA ASP A 244 -22.01 -5.54 19.50
C ASP A 244 -21.48 -5.29 18.08
N GLN A 245 -20.17 -5.05 17.96
CA GLN A 245 -19.46 -4.92 16.70
C GLN A 245 -19.68 -6.20 15.88
N THR A 246 -20.34 -6.09 14.73
CA THR A 246 -20.59 -7.25 13.86
C THR A 246 -19.26 -7.78 13.35
N GLN A 247 -18.77 -8.89 13.92
CA GLN A 247 -17.51 -9.49 13.50
C GLN A 247 -17.65 -10.07 12.09
N CYS A 248 -16.79 -9.62 11.17
CA CYS A 248 -16.76 -10.12 9.80
C CYS A 248 -16.54 -11.64 9.77
N THR A 249 -17.13 -12.33 8.80
CA THR A 249 -17.03 -13.80 8.65
C THR A 249 -15.75 -14.28 7.96
N SER A 250 -14.99 -13.35 7.40
CA SER A 250 -13.80 -13.60 6.60
C SER A 250 -12.64 -12.69 7.01
N TYR A 251 -11.41 -13.14 6.74
CA TYR A 251 -10.23 -12.28 6.66
C TYR A 251 -10.04 -11.87 5.20
N PHE A 252 -9.67 -10.61 4.97
CA PHE A 252 -9.12 -10.18 3.68
C PHE A 252 -7.62 -10.09 3.84
N THR A 253 -6.87 -10.59 2.86
CA THR A 253 -5.41 -10.61 2.92
C THR A 253 -4.79 -9.98 1.68
N GLU A 254 -3.53 -9.58 1.77
CA GLU A 254 -2.69 -9.48 0.58
C GLU A 254 -2.50 -10.88 -0.03
N PRO A 255 -2.30 -10.98 -1.35
CA PRO A 255 -1.99 -12.25 -1.99
C PRO A 255 -0.66 -12.81 -1.45
N VAL A 256 -0.63 -14.10 -1.15
CA VAL A 256 0.58 -14.81 -0.69
C VAL A 256 1.16 -15.61 -1.85
N GLN A 257 2.47 -15.78 -1.91
CA GLN A 257 3.18 -16.43 -3.03
C GLN A 257 2.58 -17.78 -3.46
N TRP A 258 2.11 -18.63 -2.52
CA TRP A 258 1.50 -19.91 -2.90
C TRP A 258 0.16 -19.78 -3.66
N MET A 259 -0.46 -18.60 -3.65
CA MET A 259 -1.68 -18.30 -4.41
C MET A 259 -1.39 -17.96 -5.87
N GLU A 260 -0.14 -17.62 -6.22
CA GLU A 260 0.26 -17.10 -7.54
C GLU A 260 -0.41 -17.83 -8.71
N GLN A 261 -0.28 -19.16 -8.75
CA GLN A 261 -0.81 -19.97 -9.85
C GLN A 261 -2.34 -19.87 -10.03
N ALA A 262 -3.07 -19.56 -8.95
CA ALA A 262 -4.52 -19.40 -8.99
C ALA A 262 -4.95 -17.98 -9.39
N LEU A 263 -4.06 -16.99 -9.27
CA LEU A 263 -4.37 -15.57 -9.45
C LEU A 263 -3.99 -15.02 -10.83
N LEU A 264 -2.95 -15.57 -11.46
CA LEU A 264 -2.41 -15.03 -12.71
C LEU A 264 -3.36 -15.30 -13.89
N GLY A 265 -3.59 -14.26 -14.70
CA GLY A 265 -4.40 -14.34 -15.93
C GLY A 265 -5.91 -14.46 -15.72
N VAL A 266 -6.40 -14.33 -14.48
CA VAL A 266 -7.83 -14.44 -14.14
C VAL A 266 -8.27 -13.32 -13.19
N MET A 267 -9.49 -12.81 -13.38
CA MET A 267 -10.03 -11.68 -12.61
C MET A 267 -10.66 -12.08 -11.27
N ASP A 268 -11.16 -13.31 -11.17
CA ASP A 268 -11.80 -13.84 -9.97
C ASP A 268 -11.71 -15.37 -9.95
N GLY A 269 -11.90 -15.95 -8.76
CA GLY A 269 -11.83 -17.39 -8.62
C GLY A 269 -11.86 -17.90 -7.19
N GLN A 270 -11.54 -19.18 -7.05
CA GLN A 270 -11.51 -19.85 -5.76
C GLN A 270 -10.08 -19.95 -5.23
N ILE A 271 -9.94 -19.79 -3.91
CA ILE A 271 -8.69 -20.07 -3.23
C ILE A 271 -8.77 -21.46 -2.63
N LEU A 272 -7.93 -22.37 -3.13
CA LEU A 272 -7.82 -23.74 -2.64
C LEU A 272 -6.57 -23.91 -1.78
N CYS A 273 -6.65 -24.75 -0.76
CA CYS A 273 -5.48 -25.09 0.05
C CYS A 273 -4.44 -25.81 -0.82
N PRO A 274 -3.17 -25.35 -0.89
CA PRO A 274 -2.15 -25.98 -1.75
C PRO A 274 -1.75 -27.37 -1.26
N LYS A 275 -2.16 -27.74 -0.05
CA LYS A 275 -1.91 -29.05 0.55
C LYS A 275 -3.07 -30.02 0.27
N CYS A 276 -4.27 -29.74 0.76
CA CYS A 276 -5.41 -30.67 0.72
C CYS A 276 -6.51 -30.31 -0.30
N SER A 277 -6.32 -29.27 -1.11
CA SER A 277 -7.26 -28.79 -2.13
C SER A 277 -8.65 -28.36 -1.62
N SER A 278 -8.89 -28.33 -0.30
CA SER A 278 -10.15 -27.82 0.25
C SER A 278 -10.29 -26.33 -0.03
N LYS A 279 -11.50 -25.89 -0.40
CA LYS A 279 -11.84 -24.47 -0.59
C LYS A 279 -11.66 -23.67 0.72
N LEU A 280 -10.80 -22.65 0.67
CA LEU A 280 -10.49 -21.73 1.76
C LEU A 280 -11.29 -20.42 1.66
N GLY A 281 -11.57 -19.99 0.43
CA GLY A 281 -12.34 -18.77 0.14
C GLY A 281 -12.36 -18.45 -1.35
N SER A 282 -12.32 -17.15 -1.67
CA SER A 282 -12.44 -16.59 -3.03
C SER A 282 -11.49 -15.41 -3.19
N PHE A 283 -11.21 -15.02 -4.44
CA PHE A 283 -10.60 -13.75 -4.75
C PHE A 283 -11.36 -13.05 -5.89
N SER A 284 -11.25 -11.73 -5.92
CA SER A 284 -11.73 -10.86 -7.00
C SER A 284 -10.84 -9.63 -7.08
N TRP A 285 -10.20 -9.43 -8.23
CA TRP A 285 -9.38 -8.24 -8.50
C TRP A 285 -10.23 -6.97 -8.63
N CYS A 286 -11.50 -7.10 -9.03
CA CYS A 286 -12.48 -6.02 -9.04
C CYS A 286 -13.14 -5.78 -7.67
N GLY A 287 -12.82 -6.62 -6.69
CA GLY A 287 -13.33 -6.55 -5.33
C GLY A 287 -14.55 -7.42 -5.05
N GLU A 288 -14.86 -7.53 -3.76
CA GLU A 288 -15.97 -8.32 -3.23
C GLU A 288 -16.57 -7.61 -2.01
N GLN A 289 -17.88 -7.77 -1.78
CA GLN A 289 -18.55 -7.23 -0.61
C GLN A 289 -18.34 -8.14 0.61
N CYS A 290 -17.73 -7.60 1.67
CA CYS A 290 -17.62 -8.28 2.95
C CYS A 290 -19.01 -8.49 3.59
N SER A 291 -19.15 -9.49 4.48
CA SER A 291 -20.39 -9.72 5.24
C SER A 291 -20.82 -8.54 6.13
N CYS A 292 -19.93 -7.59 6.42
CA CYS A 292 -20.27 -6.34 7.10
C CYS A 292 -20.83 -5.26 6.14
N GLY A 293 -20.87 -5.53 4.83
CA GLY A 293 -21.32 -4.61 3.79
C GLY A 293 -20.24 -3.72 3.17
N ARG A 294 -19.02 -3.72 3.70
CA ARG A 294 -17.90 -2.96 3.12
C ARG A 294 -17.44 -3.60 1.82
N TRP A 295 -17.29 -2.80 0.77
CA TRP A 295 -16.65 -3.21 -0.47
C TRP A 295 -15.12 -3.20 -0.28
N VAL A 296 -14.45 -4.30 -0.61
CA VAL A 296 -12.99 -4.45 -0.52
C VAL A 296 -12.45 -4.66 -1.93
N THR A 297 -11.43 -3.91 -2.35
CA THR A 297 -10.89 -3.98 -3.74
C THR A 297 -9.40 -3.71 -3.79
N PRO A 298 -8.59 -4.64 -4.35
CA PRO A 298 -8.95 -6.02 -4.66
C PRO A 298 -9.25 -6.83 -3.40
N ALA A 299 -9.96 -7.95 -3.54
CA ALA A 299 -10.39 -8.82 -2.45
C ALA A 299 -9.75 -10.21 -2.55
N PHE A 300 -8.99 -10.61 -1.53
CA PHE A 300 -8.53 -11.99 -1.35
C PHE A 300 -9.08 -12.51 -0.03
N GLN A 301 -10.20 -13.22 -0.11
CA GLN A 301 -11.04 -13.58 1.02
C GLN A 301 -10.69 -14.98 1.55
N MET A 302 -10.42 -15.08 2.85
CA MET A 302 -10.23 -16.33 3.59
C MET A 302 -11.35 -16.51 4.61
N HIS A 303 -12.15 -17.57 4.49
CA HIS A 303 -13.24 -17.81 5.42
C HIS A 303 -12.72 -18.22 6.80
N LYS A 304 -13.16 -17.54 7.87
CA LYS A 304 -12.72 -17.81 9.25
C LYS A 304 -13.03 -19.25 9.69
N ASN A 305 -14.11 -19.84 9.18
CA ASN A 305 -14.46 -21.24 9.48
C ASN A 305 -13.55 -22.27 8.77
N ARG A 306 -12.68 -21.86 7.84
CA ARG A 306 -11.72 -22.73 7.12
C ARG A 306 -10.27 -22.59 7.61
N VAL A 307 -9.97 -21.59 8.44
CA VAL A 307 -8.61 -21.32 8.95
C VAL A 307 -8.56 -21.23 10.48
N ASP A 308 -7.53 -21.84 11.09
CA ASP A 308 -7.24 -21.73 12.53
C ASP A 308 -6.14 -20.68 12.75
N GLU A 309 -6.37 -19.75 13.67
CA GLU A 309 -5.35 -18.83 14.17
C GLU A 309 -4.44 -19.55 15.16
N ILE A 310 -3.12 -19.47 14.95
CA ILE A 310 -2.11 -20.10 15.78
C ILE A 310 -1.19 -19.01 16.34
N LYS A 311 -1.28 -18.79 17.65
CA LYS A 311 -0.39 -17.89 18.39
C LYS A 311 0.87 -18.65 18.80
N HIS A 312 2.04 -18.08 18.53
CA HIS A 312 3.29 -18.61 19.06
C HIS A 312 3.33 -18.35 20.58
N ILE A 313 3.23 -19.40 21.40
CA ILE A 313 3.38 -19.31 22.85
C ILE A 313 4.87 -19.46 23.15
N SER A 314 5.51 -18.41 23.66
CA SER A 314 6.85 -18.51 24.23
C SER A 314 6.80 -19.34 25.51
N ILE A 315 7.51 -20.47 25.54
CA ILE A 315 7.52 -21.43 26.68
C ILE A 315 8.07 -20.81 27.98
N ALA A 316 8.67 -19.61 27.93
CA ALA A 316 9.16 -18.88 29.10
C ALA A 316 8.06 -18.51 30.13
N THR A 317 6.78 -18.50 29.74
CA THR A 317 5.67 -18.10 30.62
C THR A 317 4.97 -19.27 31.33
N LEU A 318 5.40 -20.52 31.11
CA LEU A 318 4.77 -21.72 31.70
C LEU A 318 5.53 -22.29 32.92
N LYS A 319 6.47 -21.54 33.49
CA LYS A 319 7.23 -21.92 34.70
C LYS A 319 7.17 -20.85 35.81
N SER A 320 5.97 -20.36 36.11
CA SER A 320 5.69 -19.56 37.31
C SER A 320 4.60 -20.21 38.13
#